data_AF-A0A2M9BNA9-F1
#
_entry.id   AF-A0A2M9BNA9-F1
#
_cell.length_a   1.000
_cell.length_b   1.000
_cell.length_c   1.000
_cell.angle_alpha   90.00
_cell.angle_beta   90.00
_cell.angle_gamma   90.00
#
_symmetry.space_group_name_H-M   'P 1'
#
loop_
_entity.id
_entity.type
_entity.pdbx_description
1 polymer ?
#
loop_
_entity_poly.entity_id
_entity_poly.type
_entity_poly.pdbx_seq_one_letter_code
_entity_poly.pdbx_strand_id
1 'polypeptide(L)'
;MLSLLLPDALRTAGGLFEKFVFNDWNALAFLMVLFLIDTLLGMARSFHQGRFHSRGMRQMFTKLRDYGVGIVVAHVFSAIEIDGSRVPWADYMSLGIKFAIYLMILIIEAKSIDENLRGLGGQGLPLPKFLRKGMTDWEETGSFRSKEPPADLSTATTVTSPIEEVTP
;
A
#
# COMPACT_ATOMS: atom_id res chain seq x y z
N MET A 1 -3.37 -28.89 23.90
CA MET A 1 -3.81 -28.65 25.29
C MET A 1 -4.56 -27.33 25.49
N LEU A 2 -4.31 -26.25 24.72
CA LEU A 2 -5.16 -25.04 24.76
C LEU A 2 -6.62 -25.28 24.32
N SER A 3 -6.84 -26.31 23.51
CA SER A 3 -8.13 -26.67 22.93
C SER A 3 -9.17 -27.21 23.93
N LEU A 4 -8.82 -27.45 25.20
CA LEU A 4 -9.76 -27.96 26.21
C LEU A 4 -10.38 -26.87 27.09
N LEU A 5 -9.85 -25.65 27.09
CA LEU A 5 -10.22 -24.57 28.02
C LEU A 5 -11.10 -23.47 27.42
N LEU A 6 -11.34 -23.50 26.11
CA LEU A 6 -12.17 -22.51 25.42
C LEU A 6 -13.66 -22.91 25.49
N PRO A 7 -14.55 -22.00 25.96
CA PRO A 7 -15.99 -22.20 25.90
C PRO A 7 -16.44 -22.50 24.47
N ASP A 8 -17.47 -23.34 24.30
CA ASP A 8 -17.97 -23.76 22.98
C ASP A 8 -18.36 -22.58 22.08
N ALA A 9 -18.84 -21.49 22.68
CA ALA A 9 -19.14 -20.24 21.99
C ALA A 9 -17.90 -19.63 21.31
N LEU A 10 -16.74 -19.65 21.98
CA LEU A 10 -15.50 -19.09 21.42
C LEU A 10 -14.94 -19.96 20.29
N ARG A 11 -15.11 -21.28 20.39
CA ARG A 11 -14.73 -22.21 19.31
C ARG A 11 -15.58 -22.02 18.07
N THR A 12 -16.89 -21.89 18.28
CA THR A 12 -17.85 -21.63 17.20
C THR A 12 -17.53 -20.29 16.54
N ALA A 13 -17.31 -19.24 17.34
CA ALA A 13 -16.91 -17.93 16.84
C ALA A 13 -15.58 -17.99 16.06
N GLY A 14 -14.58 -18.72 16.56
CA GLY A 14 -13.30 -18.94 15.87
C GLY A 14 -13.47 -19.65 14.53
N GLY A 15 -14.26 -20.72 14.48
CA GLY A 15 -14.54 -21.44 13.23
C GLY A 15 -15.31 -20.58 12.22
N LEU A 16 -16.25 -19.75 12.67
CA LEU A 16 -16.95 -18.79 11.82
C LEU A 16 -16.00 -17.70 11.30
N PHE A 17 -15.09 -17.22 12.15
CA PHE A 17 -14.07 -16.25 11.76
C PHE A 17 -13.13 -16.82 10.70
N GLU A 18 -12.60 -18.03 10.90
CA GLU A 18 -11.72 -18.69 9.93
C GLU A 18 -12.43 -18.94 8.60
N LYS A 19 -13.72 -19.31 8.65
CA LYS A 19 -14.51 -19.54 7.45
C LYS A 19 -14.80 -18.25 6.68
N PHE A 20 -15.26 -17.19 7.35
CA PHE A 20 -15.83 -16.02 6.67
C PHE A 20 -14.92 -14.79 6.64
N VAL A 21 -13.92 -14.71 7.52
CA VAL A 21 -13.09 -13.52 7.67
C VAL A 21 -11.67 -13.76 7.18
N PHE A 22 -10.95 -14.74 7.75
CA PHE A 22 -9.56 -15.00 7.39
C PHE A 22 -9.00 -16.30 7.98
N ASN A 23 -8.22 -17.06 7.21
CA ASN A 23 -7.53 -18.27 7.70
C ASN A 23 -6.03 -18.39 7.35
N ASP A 24 -5.43 -17.40 6.66
CA ASP A 24 -4.04 -17.48 6.17
C ASP A 24 -3.03 -16.78 7.09
N TRP A 25 -2.86 -17.32 8.30
CA TRP A 25 -2.02 -16.70 9.33
C TRP A 25 -0.54 -16.53 8.93
N ASN A 26 -0.04 -17.36 8.01
CA ASN A 26 1.32 -17.24 7.50
C ASN A 26 1.47 -16.00 6.61
N ALA A 27 0.55 -15.77 5.67
CA ALA A 27 0.56 -14.55 4.87
C ALA A 27 0.43 -13.29 5.74
N LEU A 28 -0.43 -13.34 6.76
CA LEU A 28 -0.56 -12.24 7.72
C LEU A 28 0.75 -11.99 8.49
N ALA A 29 1.44 -13.03 8.93
CA ALA A 29 2.72 -12.90 9.64
C ALA A 29 3.78 -12.20 8.76
N PHE A 30 3.88 -12.55 7.48
CA PHE A 30 4.79 -11.88 6.55
C PHE A 30 4.46 -10.39 6.37
N LEU A 31 3.18 -10.05 6.23
CA LEU A 31 2.74 -8.65 6.15
C LEU A 31 3.01 -7.89 7.44
N MET A 32 2.84 -8.53 8.60
CA MET A 32 3.13 -7.93 9.89
C MET A 32 4.61 -7.60 10.04
N VAL A 33 5.52 -8.44 9.54
CA VAL A 33 6.95 -8.13 9.53
C VAL A 33 7.24 -6.85 8.75
N LEU A 34 6.69 -6.72 7.53
CA LEU A 34 6.86 -5.51 6.72
C LEU A 34 6.28 -4.27 7.39
N PHE A 35 5.06 -4.38 7.92
CA PHE A 35 4.39 -3.31 8.63
C PHE A 35 5.17 -2.84 9.87
N LEU A 36 5.75 -3.76 10.64
CA LEU A 36 6.57 -3.43 11.81
C LEU A 36 7.87 -2.74 11.38
N ILE A 37 8.54 -3.24 10.34
CA ILE A 37 9.74 -2.60 9.79
C ILE A 37 9.43 -1.16 9.38
N ASP A 38 8.38 -0.95 8.58
CA ASP A 38 7.97 0.39 8.15
C ASP A 38 7.63 1.30 9.32
N THR A 39 6.86 0.79 10.30
CA THR A 39 6.48 1.57 11.49
C THR A 39 7.70 1.99 12.32
N LEU A 40 8.65 1.09 12.53
CA LEU A 40 9.89 1.39 13.26
C LEU A 40 10.74 2.42 12.52
N LEU A 41 10.85 2.29 11.19
CA LEU A 41 11.55 3.24 10.33
C LEU A 41 10.89 4.62 10.33
N GLY A 42 9.56 4.68 10.23
CA GLY A 42 8.80 5.91 10.33
C GLY A 42 8.98 6.58 11.70
N MET A 43 8.95 5.80 12.78
CA MET A 43 9.20 6.30 14.13
C MET A 43 10.63 6.82 14.30
N ALA A 44 11.63 6.08 13.82
CA ALA A 44 13.03 6.48 13.85
C ALA A 44 13.24 7.79 13.08
N ARG A 45 12.64 7.92 11.89
CA ARG A 45 12.67 9.16 11.10
C ARG A 45 12.02 10.33 11.84
N SER A 46 10.84 10.13 12.42
CA SER A 46 10.15 11.16 13.21
C SER A 46 10.98 11.62 14.40
N PHE A 47 11.64 10.69 15.09
CA PHE A 47 12.55 11.00 16.18
C PHE A 47 13.77 11.78 15.71
N HIS A 48 14.42 11.34 14.63
CA HIS A 48 15.56 12.03 14.00
C HIS A 48 15.22 13.47 13.59
N GLN A 49 13.99 13.72 13.15
CA GLN A 49 13.52 15.04 12.72
C GLN A 49 12.97 15.90 13.86
N GLY A 50 12.93 15.40 15.10
CA GLY A 50 12.34 16.08 16.25
C GLY A 50 10.83 16.32 16.13
N ARG A 51 10.14 15.53 15.29
CA ARG A 51 8.72 15.71 14.96
C ARG A 51 7.93 14.47 15.38
N PHE A 52 7.62 14.37 16.67
CA PHE A 52 6.65 13.40 17.16
C PHE A 52 5.25 14.02 17.08
N HIS A 53 4.39 13.51 16.20
CA HIS A 53 3.01 13.99 16.03
C HIS A 53 2.06 12.79 15.91
N SER A 54 0.85 12.94 16.45
CA SER A 54 -0.24 11.96 16.37
C SER A 54 -0.65 11.59 14.94
N ARG A 55 -0.28 12.42 13.96
CA ARG A 55 -0.52 12.18 12.53
C ARG A 55 0.11 10.87 12.04
N GLY A 56 1.34 10.53 12.47
CA GLY A 56 2.00 9.29 12.09
C GLY A 56 1.26 8.05 12.64
N MET A 57 0.80 8.13 13.88
CA MET A 57 0.00 7.07 14.49
C MET A 57 -1.34 6.88 13.79
N ARG A 58 -2.01 7.97 13.38
CA ARG A 58 -3.25 7.89 12.58
C ARG A 58 -3.01 7.20 11.23
N GLN A 59 -1.87 7.45 10.58
CA GLN A 59 -1.51 6.84 9.31
C GLN A 59 -1.27 5.32 9.47
N MET A 60 -0.62 4.91 10.57
CA MET A 60 -0.46 3.50 10.92
C MET A 60 -1.82 2.78 11.04
N PHE A 61 -2.77 3.35 11.78
CA PHE A 61 -4.13 2.77 11.89
C PHE A 61 -4.88 2.74 10.55
N THR A 62 -4.67 3.74 9.71
CA THR A 62 -5.26 3.81 8.36
C THR A 62 -4.76 2.65 7.49
N LYS A 63 -3.44 2.43 7.44
CA LYS A 63 -2.82 1.28 6.76
C LYS A 63 -3.39 -0.05 7.27
N LEU A 64 -3.42 -0.23 8.59
CA LEU A 64 -3.91 -1.48 9.19
C LEU A 64 -5.38 -1.76 8.82
N ARG A 65 -6.23 -0.73 8.85
CA ARG A 65 -7.63 -0.83 8.39
C ARG A 65 -7.71 -1.22 6.92
N ASP A 66 -7.02 -0.48 6.05
CA ASP A 66 -7.15 -0.65 4.60
C ASP A 66 -6.61 -2.01 4.14
N TYR A 67 -5.49 -2.46 4.73
CA TYR A 67 -4.95 -3.80 4.46
C TYR A 67 -5.84 -4.88 5.03
N GLY A 68 -6.36 -4.70 6.26
CA GLY A 68 -7.31 -5.64 6.86
C GLY A 68 -8.54 -5.84 5.97
N VAL A 69 -9.14 -4.76 5.46
CA VAL A 69 -10.26 -4.83 4.52
C VAL A 69 -9.87 -5.58 3.24
N GLY A 70 -8.73 -5.24 2.64
CA GLY A 70 -8.26 -5.90 1.42
C GLY A 70 -8.06 -7.41 1.61
N ILE A 71 -7.45 -7.81 2.71
CA ILE A 71 -7.21 -9.23 3.04
C ILE A 71 -8.53 -9.99 3.24
N VAL A 72 -9.49 -9.39 3.96
CA VAL A 72 -10.82 -9.99 4.15
C VAL A 72 -11.54 -10.15 2.82
N VAL A 73 -11.49 -9.14 1.94
CA VAL A 73 -12.05 -9.24 0.59
C VAL A 73 -11.39 -10.39 -0.19
N ALA A 74 -10.06 -10.48 -0.17
CA ALA A 74 -9.31 -11.55 -0.82
C ALA A 74 -9.69 -12.94 -0.28
N HIS A 75 -9.96 -13.05 1.02
CA HIS A 75 -10.43 -14.26 1.67
C HIS A 75 -11.83 -14.64 1.22
N VAL A 76 -12.78 -13.70 1.23
CA VAL A 76 -14.16 -13.91 0.79
C VAL A 76 -14.21 -14.42 -0.64
N PHE A 77 -13.43 -13.82 -1.56
CA PHE A 77 -13.33 -14.29 -2.95
C PHE A 77 -12.82 -15.73 -3.07
N SER A 78 -12.02 -16.20 -2.10
CA SER A 78 -11.50 -17.57 -2.09
C SER A 78 -12.45 -18.63 -1.53
N ALA A 79 -13.50 -18.17 -0.83
CA ALA A 79 -14.49 -18.97 -0.15
C ALA A 79 -15.85 -18.98 -0.87
N ILE A 80 -15.92 -18.46 -2.11
CA ILE A 80 -17.16 -18.43 -2.90
C ILE A 80 -17.57 -19.87 -3.25
N GLU A 81 -18.73 -20.26 -2.74
CA GLU A 81 -19.47 -21.47 -3.09
C GLU A 81 -20.86 -21.06 -3.60
N ILE A 82 -21.31 -21.67 -4.70
CA ILE A 82 -22.64 -21.47 -5.24
C ILE A 82 -23.37 -22.81 -5.15
N ASP A 83 -24.51 -22.84 -4.48
CA ASP A 83 -25.29 -24.07 -4.24
C ASP A 83 -24.49 -25.20 -3.58
N GLY A 84 -23.57 -24.84 -2.67
CA GLY A 84 -22.69 -25.78 -1.98
C GLY A 84 -21.59 -26.39 -2.87
N SER A 85 -21.47 -25.93 -4.11
CA SER A 85 -20.45 -26.36 -5.05
C SER A 85 -19.46 -25.22 -5.32
N ARG A 86 -18.17 -25.56 -5.31
CA ARG A 86 -17.11 -24.64 -5.69
C ARG A 86 -17.12 -24.47 -7.21
N VAL A 87 -17.15 -23.24 -7.71
CA VAL A 87 -17.13 -23.00 -9.15
C VAL A 87 -15.73 -23.28 -9.73
N PRO A 88 -15.61 -23.91 -10.93
CA PRO A 88 -14.32 -24.38 -11.46
C PRO A 88 -13.24 -23.30 -11.64
N TRP A 89 -13.64 -22.05 -11.84
CA TRP A 89 -12.73 -20.91 -12.02
C TRP A 89 -12.49 -20.09 -10.75
N ALA A 90 -13.16 -20.40 -9.63
CA ALA A 90 -12.99 -19.65 -8.37
C ALA A 90 -11.55 -19.67 -7.89
N ASP A 91 -10.82 -20.78 -8.09
CA ASP A 91 -9.45 -20.91 -7.60
C ASP A 91 -8.49 -19.99 -8.36
N TYR A 92 -8.63 -19.91 -9.67
CA TYR A 92 -7.82 -19.01 -10.50
C TYR A 92 -8.14 -17.55 -10.20
N MET A 93 -9.43 -17.20 -10.08
CA MET A 93 -9.83 -15.84 -9.73
C MET A 93 -9.36 -15.46 -8.33
N SER A 94 -9.53 -16.36 -7.36
CA SER A 94 -9.08 -16.16 -5.99
C SER A 94 -7.57 -15.95 -5.91
N LEU A 95 -6.80 -16.79 -6.63
CA LEU A 95 -5.35 -16.65 -6.70
C LEU A 95 -4.96 -15.29 -7.28
N GLY A 96 -5.61 -14.87 -8.37
CA GLY A 96 -5.36 -13.58 -9.00
C GLY A 96 -5.66 -12.39 -8.09
N ILE A 97 -6.82 -12.41 -7.41
CA ILE A 97 -7.23 -11.36 -6.48
C ILE A 97 -6.31 -11.30 -5.25
N LYS A 98 -6.02 -12.46 -4.64
CA LYS A 98 -5.07 -12.55 -3.51
C LYS A 98 -3.70 -12.02 -3.91
N PHE A 99 -3.18 -12.46 -5.05
CA PHE A 99 -1.90 -12.00 -5.57
C PHE A 99 -1.90 -10.49 -5.79
N ALA A 100 -2.93 -9.93 -6.43
CA ALA A 100 -3.02 -8.50 -6.69
C ALA A 100 -3.06 -7.67 -5.38
N ILE A 101 -3.87 -8.09 -4.41
CA ILE A 101 -4.00 -7.39 -3.12
C ILE A 101 -2.69 -7.48 -2.32
N TYR A 102 -2.08 -8.67 -2.20
CA TYR A 102 -0.81 -8.81 -1.50
C TYR A 102 0.33 -8.06 -2.19
N LEU A 103 0.38 -8.08 -3.53
CA LEU A 103 1.36 -7.32 -4.28
C LEU A 103 1.18 -5.81 -4.10
N MET A 104 -0.07 -5.33 -4.09
CA MET A 104 -0.36 -3.91 -3.83
C MET A 104 0.12 -3.48 -2.44
N ILE A 105 -0.20 -4.26 -1.39
CA ILE A 105 0.27 -3.99 -0.03
C ILE A 105 1.81 -3.98 0.01
N LEU A 106 2.45 -4.95 -0.64
CA LEU A 106 3.92 -5.05 -0.70
C LEU A 106 4.55 -3.82 -1.37
N ILE A 107 3.98 -3.35 -2.48
CA ILE A 107 4.47 -2.16 -3.19
C ILE A 107 4.33 -0.91 -2.32
N ILE A 108 3.18 -0.72 -1.67
CA ILE A 108 2.92 0.42 -0.79
C ILE A 108 3.91 0.42 0.39
N GLU A 109 4.15 -0.72 1.02
CA GLU A 109 5.11 -0.82 2.13
C GLU A 109 6.56 -0.65 1.68
N ALA A 110 6.95 -1.23 0.54
CA ALA A 110 8.29 -1.06 0.00
C ALA A 110 8.61 0.42 -0.30
N LYS A 111 7.65 1.17 -0.86
CA LYS A 111 7.78 2.62 -1.07
C LYS A 111 7.92 3.37 0.26
N SER A 112 7.06 3.08 1.23
CA SER A 112 7.08 3.71 2.56
C SER A 112 8.42 3.49 3.28
N ILE A 113 8.96 2.27 3.21
CA ILE A 113 10.29 1.91 3.71
C ILE A 113 11.40 2.68 2.99
N ASP A 114 11.36 2.74 1.65
CA ASP A 114 12.34 3.50 0.83
C ASP A 114 12.39 4.98 1.23
N GLU A 115 11.23 5.61 1.40
CA GLU A 115 11.10 7.00 1.82
C GLU A 115 11.63 7.24 3.23
N ASN A 116 11.32 6.34 4.17
CA ASN A 116 11.79 6.46 5.54
C ASN A 116 13.32 6.30 5.64
N LEU A 117 13.90 5.33 4.93
CA LEU A 117 15.35 5.15 4.84
C LEU A 117 16.06 6.38 4.25
N ARG A 118 15.50 6.99 3.20
CA ARG A 118 16.02 8.23 2.61
C ARG A 118 15.88 9.43 3.56
N GLY A 119 14.77 9.50 4.28
CA GLY A 119 14.52 10.53 5.29
C GLY A 119 15.46 10.48 6.50
N LEU A 120 16.13 9.35 6.71
CA LEU A 120 17.19 9.14 7.71
C LEU A 120 18.60 9.42 7.16
N GLY A 121 18.72 9.92 5.92
CA GLY A 121 20.00 10.20 5.27
C GLY A 121 20.60 9.02 4.48
N GLY A 122 19.88 7.90 4.36
CA GLY A 122 20.29 6.75 3.56
C GLY A 122 19.98 6.89 2.06
N GLN A 123 20.42 5.91 1.26
CA GLN A 123 20.13 5.86 -0.19
C GLN A 123 18.75 5.27 -0.54
N GLY A 124 18.01 4.80 0.48
CA GLY A 124 16.77 4.04 0.31
C GLY A 124 17.02 2.55 0.07
N LEU A 125 16.00 1.85 -0.40
CA LEU A 125 16.12 0.48 -0.87
C LEU A 125 16.88 0.45 -2.22
N PRO A 126 17.57 -0.66 -2.55
CA PRO A 126 18.28 -0.84 -3.82
C PRO A 126 17.30 -1.09 -4.98
N LEU A 127 16.36 -0.17 -5.18
CA LEU A 127 15.33 -0.25 -6.21
C LEU A 127 15.85 0.36 -7.54
N PRO A 128 15.63 -0.30 -8.67
CA PRO A 128 15.81 0.32 -9.98
C PRO A 128 15.04 1.65 -10.10
N LYS A 129 15.67 2.66 -10.71
CA LYS A 129 15.10 4.01 -10.85
C LYS A 129 13.70 4.02 -11.47
N PHE A 130 13.44 3.13 -12.43
CA PHE A 130 12.13 3.03 -13.09
C PHE A 130 11.04 2.53 -12.16
N LEU A 131 11.33 1.62 -11.23
CA LEU A 131 10.36 1.15 -10.23
C LEU A 131 10.04 2.27 -9.25
N ARG A 132 11.08 2.95 -8.74
CA ARG A 132 10.89 4.09 -7.84
C ARG A 132 10.03 5.18 -8.49
N LYS A 133 10.33 5.53 -9.74
CA LYS A 133 9.53 6.49 -10.50
C LYS A 133 8.10 6.02 -10.70
N GLY A 134 7.89 4.77 -11.12
CA GLY A 134 6.54 4.23 -11.34
C GLY A 134 5.67 4.23 -10.07
N MET A 135 6.26 3.95 -8.91
CA MET A 135 5.56 4.03 -7.62
C MET A 135 5.15 5.47 -7.26
N THR A 136 6.01 6.46 -7.54
CA THR A 136 5.69 7.89 -7.33
C THR A 136 4.63 8.38 -8.31
N ASP A 137 4.79 8.10 -9.60
CA ASP A 137 3.87 8.55 -10.65
C ASP A 137 2.43 8.02 -10.41
N TRP A 138 2.30 6.75 -9.97
CA TRP A 138 1.02 6.14 -9.66
C TRP A 138 0.31 6.80 -8.47
N GLU A 139 1.05 7.18 -7.42
CA GLU A 139 0.47 7.85 -6.25
C GLU A 139 -0.03 9.26 -6.58
N GLU A 140 0.77 10.02 -7.34
CA GLU A 140 0.44 11.41 -7.68
C GLU A 140 -0.67 11.52 -8.73
N THR A 141 -0.69 10.60 -9.71
CA THR A 141 -1.57 10.73 -10.90
C THR A 141 -2.57 9.59 -11.08
N GLY A 142 -2.47 8.52 -10.31
CA GLY A 142 -3.21 7.28 -10.57
C GLY A 142 -2.78 6.54 -11.84
N SER A 143 -1.68 6.96 -12.50
CA SER A 143 -1.22 6.42 -13.79
C SER A 143 0.27 6.09 -13.79
N PHE A 144 0.67 5.03 -14.52
CA PHE A 144 2.06 4.57 -14.56
C PHE A 144 3.00 5.35 -15.50
N ARG A 145 2.52 6.42 -16.13
CA ARG A 145 3.30 7.34 -16.98
C ARG A 145 2.57 8.66 -17.08
N SER A 146 2.89 9.63 -16.21
CA SER A 146 2.48 11.02 -16.44
C SER A 146 3.11 11.49 -17.75
N LYS A 147 2.30 11.66 -18.79
CA LYS A 147 2.74 12.24 -20.07
C LYS A 147 2.85 13.76 -20.00
N GLU A 148 2.48 14.38 -18.88
CA GLU A 148 2.48 15.84 -18.74
C GLU A 148 3.70 16.30 -17.93
N PRO A 149 4.52 17.22 -18.48
CA PRO A 149 5.60 17.86 -17.73
C PRO A 149 5.02 18.67 -16.55
N PRO A 150 5.76 18.83 -15.44
CA PRO A 150 5.32 19.66 -14.32
C PRO A 150 5.03 21.10 -14.79
N ALA A 151 3.90 21.64 -14.34
CA ALA A 151 3.31 22.90 -14.80
C ALA A 151 4.19 24.15 -14.60
N ASP A 152 5.30 24.04 -13.86
CA ASP A 152 6.15 25.16 -13.45
C ASP A 152 7.19 25.63 -14.50
N LEU A 153 7.11 25.16 -15.75
CA LEU A 153 8.03 25.58 -16.82
C LEU A 153 7.38 26.36 -17.96
N SER A 154 6.07 26.64 -17.93
CA SER A 154 5.38 27.30 -19.06
C SER A 154 5.30 28.84 -19.00
N THR A 155 5.74 29.48 -17.91
CA THR A 155 5.58 30.95 -17.75
C THR A 155 6.82 31.78 -18.09
N ALA A 156 7.88 31.18 -18.63
CA ALA A 156 9.13 31.88 -18.96
C ALA A 156 9.37 32.06 -20.47
N THR A 157 8.33 32.33 -21.28
CA THR A 157 8.51 32.81 -22.65
C THR A 157 7.39 33.74 -23.09
N THR A 158 7.39 34.97 -22.56
CA THR A 158 6.92 36.12 -23.33
C THR A 158 8.04 37.15 -23.29
N VAL A 159 8.99 36.97 -24.21
CA VAL A 159 10.04 37.95 -24.50
C VAL A 159 9.40 39.14 -25.22
N THR A 160 9.66 40.31 -24.64
CA THR A 160 9.53 41.67 -25.16
C THR A 160 9.69 41.81 -26.67
N SER A 161 8.76 42.50 -27.34
CA SER A 161 8.99 43.08 -28.67
C SER A 161 9.38 44.56 -28.54
N PRO A 162 10.48 45.03 -29.17
CA PRO A 162 10.84 46.44 -29.21
C PRO A 162 10.05 47.19 -30.28
N ILE A 163 9.93 48.50 -30.05
CA ILE A 163 9.38 49.54 -30.90
C ILE A 163 10.27 49.71 -32.14
N GLU A 164 9.68 49.83 -33.34
CA GLU A 164 10.25 50.70 -34.38
C GLU A 164 9.16 51.31 -35.27
N GLU A 165 9.11 52.62 -35.19
CA GLU A 165 8.46 53.63 -36.04
C GLU A 165 9.05 53.58 -37.47
N VAL A 166 8.26 53.93 -38.50
CA VAL A 166 8.64 54.78 -39.65
C VAL A 166 7.50 54.81 -40.67
N THR A 167 6.97 56.01 -40.91
CA THR A 167 6.14 56.43 -42.03
C THR A 167 6.93 56.50 -43.34
N PRO A 168 6.26 56.36 -44.49
CA PRO A 168 6.06 57.55 -45.33
C PRO A 168 4.62 57.75 -45.80
#